data_AF-A0A9E4BX21-F1
#
_entry.id   AF-A0A9E4BX21-F1
#
_cell.length_a   1.000
_cell.length_b   1.000
_cell.length_c   1.000
_cell.angle_alpha   90.00
_cell.angle_beta   90.00
_cell.angle_gamma   90.00
#
_symmetry.space_group_name_H-M   'P 1'
#
loop_
_entity.id
_entity.type
_entity.pdbx_description
1 polymer ?
#
loop_
_entity_poly.entity_id
_entity_poly.type
_entity_poly.pdbx_seq_one_letter_code
_entity_poly.pdbx_strand_id
1 'polypeptide(L)'
;MIAGLQTGRLGWLVFALAMAVRVVYIFEADASPLFAHPAVDAKTYTHHAQRLAAGNWLGVGEGPFWQPPLYPYFLGAIKSLFPESFFYAVRFVQALLGALVCAMSWWIGRALFNPGLARRCAGR
;
A
#
# COMPACT_ATOMS: atom_id res chain seq x y z
N MET A 1 -6.69 -23.24 -23.09
CA MET A 1 -7.35 -21.92 -22.95
C MET A 1 -8.17 -21.78 -21.66
N ILE A 2 -8.86 -22.83 -21.20
CA ILE A 2 -9.75 -22.80 -20.02
C ILE A 2 -8.98 -22.65 -18.67
N ALA A 3 -7.77 -23.24 -18.56
CA ALA A 3 -6.94 -23.14 -17.35
C ALA A 3 -6.41 -21.72 -17.05
N GLY A 4 -6.20 -20.89 -18.09
CA GLY A 4 -5.74 -19.50 -17.93
C GLY A 4 -6.81 -18.60 -17.31
N LEU A 5 -8.08 -18.80 -17.68
CA LEU A 5 -9.22 -18.04 -17.16
C LEU A 5 -9.52 -18.39 -15.69
N GLN A 6 -9.43 -19.66 -15.30
CA GLN A 6 -9.57 -20.07 -13.89
C GLN A 6 -8.45 -19.52 -13.00
N THR A 7 -7.24 -19.43 -13.55
CA THR A 7 -6.07 -18.88 -12.87
C THR A 7 -6.26 -17.38 -12.62
N GLY A 8 -6.64 -16.60 -13.64
CA GLY A 8 -6.94 -15.18 -13.45
C GLY A 8 -8.00 -14.95 -12.36
N ARG A 9 -9.08 -15.75 -12.36
CA ARG A 9 -10.15 -15.67 -11.35
C ARG A 9 -9.63 -15.88 -9.93
N LEU A 10 -8.70 -16.80 -9.68
CA LEU A 10 -8.18 -17.05 -8.34
C LEU A 10 -7.30 -15.91 -7.83
N GLY A 11 -6.47 -15.30 -8.68
CA GLY A 11 -5.71 -14.10 -8.33
C GLY A 11 -6.62 -12.92 -7.97
N TRP A 12 -7.69 -12.72 -8.73
CA TRP A 12 -8.72 -11.73 -8.41
C TRP A 12 -9.46 -12.02 -7.11
N LEU A 13 -9.71 -13.30 -6.78
CA LEU A 13 -10.31 -13.68 -5.50
C LEU A 13 -9.38 -13.38 -4.32
N VAL A 14 -8.08 -13.67 -4.45
CA VAL A 14 -7.08 -13.32 -3.43
C VAL A 14 -7.03 -11.80 -3.23
N PHE A 15 -7.00 -11.04 -4.32
CA PHE A 15 -7.05 -9.58 -4.27
C PHE A 15 -8.33 -9.07 -3.58
N ALA A 16 -9.50 -9.56 -4.01
CA ALA A 16 -10.78 -9.13 -3.48
C ALA A 16 -10.92 -9.45 -1.98
N LEU A 17 -10.52 -10.64 -1.56
CA LEU A 17 -10.51 -11.04 -0.15
C LEU A 17 -9.54 -10.16 0.66
N ALA A 18 -8.31 -9.98 0.17
CA ALA A 18 -7.29 -9.15 0.81
C ALA A 18 -7.73 -7.69 0.95
N MET A 19 -8.44 -7.16 -0.05
CA MET A 19 -9.01 -5.82 -0.04
C MET A 19 -10.20 -5.72 0.91
N ALA A 20 -11.12 -6.69 0.88
CA ALA A 20 -12.30 -6.71 1.75
C ALA A 20 -11.92 -6.69 3.24
N VAL A 21 -10.98 -7.55 3.65
CA VAL A 21 -10.48 -7.59 5.02
C VAL A 21 -9.88 -6.24 5.43
N ARG A 22 -9.11 -5.60 4.55
CA ARG A 22 -8.48 -4.30 4.84
C ARG A 22 -9.49 -3.17 4.92
N VAL A 23 -10.53 -3.19 4.08
CA VAL A 23 -11.60 -2.19 4.13
C VAL A 23 -12.41 -2.33 5.42
N VAL A 24 -12.76 -3.57 5.82
CA VAL A 24 -13.41 -3.82 7.12
C VAL A 24 -12.55 -3.28 8.26
N TYR A 25 -11.24 -3.55 8.23
CA TYR A 25 -10.31 -3.04 9.24
C TYR A 25 -10.25 -1.50 9.27
N ILE A 26 -10.33 -0.81 8.12
CA ILE A 26 -10.37 0.67 8.10
C ILE A 26 -11.61 1.18 8.84
N PHE A 27 -12.78 0.56 8.65
CA PHE A 27 -14.00 0.93 9.36
C PHE A 27 -13.95 0.62 10.86
N GLU A 28 -13.34 -0.50 11.25
CA GLU A 28 -13.10 -0.80 12.66
C GLU A 28 -12.11 0.20 13.29
N ALA A 29 -11.05 0.54 12.56
CA ALA A 29 -10.03 1.47 13.03
C ALA A 29 -10.58 2.90 13.17
N ASP A 30 -11.58 3.29 12.40
CA ASP A 30 -12.25 4.60 12.49
C ASP A 30 -12.85 4.87 13.88
N ALA A 31 -13.30 3.81 14.57
CA ALA A 31 -13.81 3.92 15.93
C ALA A 31 -12.71 4.25 16.96
N SER A 32 -11.44 4.16 16.59
CA SER A 32 -10.31 4.44 17.48
C SER A 32 -9.91 5.93 17.43
N PRO A 33 -9.65 6.58 18.58
CA PRO A 33 -9.16 7.95 18.61
C PRO A 33 -7.80 8.13 17.92
N LEU A 34 -7.02 7.05 17.76
CA LEU A 34 -5.75 7.05 17.02
C LEU A 34 -5.95 7.20 15.50
N PHE A 35 -7.18 7.07 15.00
CA PHE A 35 -7.46 7.21 13.58
C PHE A 35 -7.27 8.63 13.09
N ALA A 36 -7.85 9.59 13.84
CA ALA A 36 -7.78 11.03 13.60
C ALA A 36 -6.59 11.70 14.28
N HIS A 37 -6.09 11.10 15.38
CA HIS A 37 -4.96 11.63 16.14
C HIS A 37 -3.78 10.66 16.11
N PRO A 38 -2.94 10.70 15.05
CA PRO A 38 -1.77 9.83 14.96
C PRO A 38 -0.80 10.11 16.10
N ALA A 39 -0.33 9.05 16.75
CA ALA A 39 0.64 9.12 17.84
C ALA A 39 2.05 8.71 17.37
N VAL A 40 3.07 9.11 18.14
CA VAL A 40 4.47 8.70 17.95
C VAL A 40 4.95 8.97 16.52
N ASP A 41 5.42 7.95 15.80
CA ASP A 41 6.02 8.11 14.46
C ASP A 41 5.01 8.61 13.44
N ALA A 42 3.75 8.20 13.56
CA ALA A 42 2.71 8.65 12.65
C ALA A 42 2.50 10.17 12.75
N LYS A 43 2.62 10.75 13.95
CA LYS A 43 2.54 12.20 14.16
C LYS A 43 3.64 12.92 13.37
N THR A 44 4.87 12.45 13.51
CA THR A 44 6.05 12.99 12.81
C THR A 44 5.84 12.94 11.30
N TYR A 45 5.42 11.79 10.76
CA TYR A 45 5.12 11.64 9.35
C TYR A 45 3.99 12.55 8.85
N THR A 46 2.91 12.73 9.62
CA THR A 46 1.82 13.63 9.24
C THR A 46 2.24 15.10 9.23
N HIS A 47 3.10 15.52 10.17
CA HIS A 47 3.63 16.88 10.19
C HIS A 47 4.56 17.14 8.99
N HIS A 48 5.43 16.20 8.65
CA HIS A 48 6.26 16.27 7.44
C HIS A 48 5.40 16.35 6.18
N ALA A 49 4.38 15.49 6.06
CA ALA A 49 3.44 15.50 4.95
C ALA A 49 2.70 16.85 4.80
N GLN A 50 2.28 17.47 5.91
CA GLN A 50 1.66 18.79 5.91
C GLN A 50 2.61 19.88 5.38
N ARG A 51 3.87 19.88 5.82
CA ARG A 51 4.87 20.85 5.35
C ARG A 51 5.21 20.67 3.87
N LEU A 52 5.33 19.42 3.42
CA LEU A 52 5.53 19.07 2.01
C LEU A 52 4.35 19.55 1.16
N ALA A 53 3.12 19.27 1.59
CA ALA A 53 1.91 19.72 0.92
C ALA A 53 1.75 21.26 0.90
N ALA A 54 2.30 21.96 1.90
CA ALA A 54 2.36 23.41 1.95
C ALA A 54 3.40 24.03 0.98
N GLY A 55 4.09 23.22 0.18
CA GLY A 55 5.03 23.67 -0.85
C GLY A 55 6.50 23.50 -0.47
N ASN A 56 6.82 23.00 0.73
CA ASN A 56 8.21 22.75 1.15
C ASN A 56 8.76 21.42 0.61
N TRP A 57 8.64 21.19 -0.70
CA TRP A 57 9.09 19.95 -1.37
C TRP A 57 10.59 19.68 -1.20
N LEU A 58 11.40 20.70 -0.93
CA LEU A 58 12.83 20.56 -0.72
C LEU A 58 13.21 20.20 0.72
N GLY A 59 12.24 20.08 1.64
CA GLY A 59 12.52 19.75 3.04
C GLY A 59 13.33 20.83 3.76
N VAL A 60 13.20 22.09 3.34
CA VAL A 60 13.97 23.21 3.90
C VAL A 60 13.63 23.36 5.38
N GLY A 61 14.65 23.32 6.24
CA GLY A 61 14.48 23.44 7.69
C GLY A 61 13.97 22.17 8.38
N GLU A 62 14.11 20.99 7.77
CA GLU A 62 13.79 19.70 8.41
C GLU A 62 15.03 19.01 9.03
N GLY A 63 16.23 19.53 8.77
CA GLY A 63 17.48 18.92 9.24
C GLY A 63 17.86 17.67 8.43
N PRO A 64 18.86 16.89 8.88
CA PRO A 64 19.19 15.61 8.24
C PRO A 64 17.99 14.66 8.31
N PHE A 65 17.76 13.89 7.24
CA PHE A 65 16.68 12.90 7.19
C PHE A 65 16.86 11.85 8.29
N TRP A 66 16.11 11.99 9.38
CA TRP A 66 16.05 10.98 10.45
C TRP A 66 15.20 9.77 10.06
N GLN A 67 14.22 9.98 9.18
CA GLN A 67 13.34 8.96 8.62
C GLN A 67 13.57 8.82 7.11
N PRO A 68 13.33 7.63 6.51
CA PRO A 68 13.51 7.43 5.08
C PRO A 68 12.61 8.40 4.28
N PRO A 69 13.15 9.18 3.33
CA PRO A 69 12.44 10.31 2.73
C PRO A 69 11.24 9.89 1.88
N LEU A 70 11.28 8.71 1.27
CA LEU A 70 10.24 8.25 0.33
C LEU A 70 8.82 8.30 0.93
N TYR A 71 8.68 7.87 2.19
CA TYR A 71 7.36 7.77 2.82
C TYR A 71 6.75 9.14 3.17
N PRO A 72 7.49 10.10 3.78
CA PRO A 72 7.06 11.50 3.89
C PRO A 72 6.64 12.13 2.56
N TYR A 73 7.40 11.94 1.48
CA TYR A 73 7.06 12.47 0.16
C TYR A 73 5.77 11.86 -0.41
N PHE A 74 5.61 10.55 -0.26
CA PHE A 74 4.38 9.85 -0.63
C PHE A 74 3.17 10.38 0.14
N LEU A 75 3.28 10.56 1.45
CA LEU A 75 2.21 11.12 2.28
C LEU A 75 1.94 12.59 1.94
N GLY A 76 2.97 13.38 1.65
CA GLY A 76 2.85 14.78 1.22
C GLY A 76 2.07 14.91 -0.08
N ALA A 77 2.32 14.04 -1.06
CA ALA A 77 1.56 13.99 -2.31
C ALA A 77 0.08 13.59 -2.09
N ILE A 78 -0.18 12.64 -1.19
CA ILE A 78 -1.57 12.29 -0.85
C ILE A 78 -2.26 13.45 -0.13
N LYS A 79 -1.54 14.14 0.77
CA LYS A 79 -2.08 15.29 1.52
C LYS A 79 -2.38 16.48 0.60
N SER A 80 -1.59 16.70 -0.45
CA SER A 80 -1.85 17.78 -1.42
C SER A 80 -3.06 17.49 -2.31
N LEU A 81 -3.31 16.22 -2.65
CA LEU A 81 -4.47 15.80 -3.44
C LEU A 81 -5.76 15.69 -2.62
N PHE A 82 -5.66 15.23 -1.37
CA PHE A 82 -6.78 14.95 -0.47
C PHE A 82 -6.56 15.60 0.91
N PRO A 83 -6.67 16.94 1.02
CA PRO A 83 -6.38 17.64 2.26
C PRO A 83 -7.38 17.29 3.37
N GLU A 84 -8.68 17.27 3.08
CA GLU A 84 -9.74 17.01 4.06
C GLU A 84 -9.86 15.54 4.44
N SER A 85 -9.70 14.64 3.46
CA SER A 85 -9.86 13.19 3.64
C SER A 85 -8.53 12.44 3.78
N PHE A 86 -7.44 13.13 4.11
CA PHE A 86 -6.08 12.60 4.16
C PHE A 86 -5.96 11.26 4.88
N PHE A 87 -6.55 11.15 6.08
CA PHE A 87 -6.46 9.95 6.90
C PHE A 87 -7.14 8.72 6.29
N TYR A 88 -8.24 8.93 5.57
CA TYR A 88 -8.90 7.86 4.81
C TYR A 88 -8.12 7.56 3.53
N ALA A 89 -7.71 8.59 2.78
CA ALA A 89 -6.99 8.45 1.52
C ALA A 89 -5.70 7.64 1.69
N VAL A 90 -4.87 7.96 2.69
CA VAL A 90 -3.62 7.22 2.96
C VAL A 90 -3.90 5.75 3.23
N ARG A 91 -4.89 5.45 4.09
CA ARG A 91 -5.22 4.07 4.48
C ARG A 91 -5.82 3.28 3.33
N PHE A 92 -6.65 3.90 2.49
CA PHE A 92 -7.18 3.26 1.29
C PHE A 92 -6.07 2.94 0.28
N VAL A 93 -5.13 3.86 0.05
CA VAL A 93 -3.99 3.61 -0.84
C VAL A 93 -3.10 2.51 -0.26
N GLN A 94 -2.81 2.53 1.04
CA GLN A 94 -2.06 1.46 1.71
C GLN A 94 -2.78 0.10 1.63
N ALA A 95 -4.11 0.10 1.78
CA ALA A 95 -4.91 -1.11 1.67
C ALA A 95 -4.85 -1.69 0.26
N LEU A 96 -4.96 -0.83 -0.76
CA LEU A 96 -4.83 -1.20 -2.16
C LEU A 96 -3.45 -1.78 -2.48
N LEU A 97 -2.38 -1.08 -2.08
CA LEU A 97 -1.00 -1.55 -2.27
C LEU A 97 -0.77 -2.91 -1.58
N GLY A 98 -1.27 -3.06 -0.35
CA GLY A 98 -1.19 -4.33 0.37
C GLY A 98 -1.94 -5.47 -0.31
N ALA A 99 -3.14 -5.20 -0.85
CA ALA A 99 -3.91 -6.19 -1.61
C ALA A 99 -3.23 -6.58 -2.93
N LEU A 100 -2.62 -5.60 -3.62
CA LEU A 100 -1.81 -5.84 -4.81
C LEU A 100 -0.61 -6.73 -4.52
N VAL A 101 0.10 -6.51 -3.40
CA VAL A 101 1.21 -7.37 -2.99
C VAL A 101 0.74 -8.81 -2.79
N CYS A 102 -0.39 -9.05 -2.11
CA CYS A 102 -0.93 -10.40 -1.96
C CYS A 102 -1.23 -11.07 -3.31
N ALA A 103 -1.83 -10.34 -4.25
CA ALA A 103 -2.12 -10.85 -5.60
C ALA A 103 -0.85 -11.14 -6.41
N MET A 104 0.15 -10.25 -6.33
CA MET A 104 1.45 -10.41 -6.99
C MET A 104 2.23 -11.59 -6.41
N SER A 105 2.24 -11.77 -5.08
CA SER A 105 2.88 -12.92 -4.43
C SER A 105 2.24 -14.24 -4.89
N TRP A 106 0.92 -14.29 -5.01
CA TRP A 106 0.22 -15.45 -5.58
C TRP A 106 0.65 -15.71 -7.03
N TRP A 107 0.75 -14.66 -7.85
CA TRP A 107 1.16 -14.79 -9.25
C TRP A 107 2.61 -15.27 -9.39
N ILE A 108 3.54 -14.69 -8.61
CA ILE A 108 4.95 -15.08 -8.58
C ILE A 108 5.11 -16.52 -8.10
N GLY A 109 4.44 -16.92 -7.02
CA GLY A 109 4.45 -18.30 -6.53
C GLY A 109 3.97 -19.27 -7.61
N ARG A 110 2.92 -18.91 -8.36
CA ARG A 110 2.48 -19.72 -9.50
C ARG A 110 3.48 -19.76 -10.64
N ALA A 111 4.14 -18.66 -10.97
CA ALA A 111 5.13 -18.63 -12.03
C ALA A 111 6.33 -19.53 -11.72
N LEU A 112 6.81 -19.50 -10.46
CA LEU A 112 7.95 -20.28 -10.01
C LEU A 112 7.64 -21.78 -9.85
N PHE A 113 6.48 -22.13 -9.29
CA PHE A 113 6.12 -23.52 -8.95
C PHE A 113 5.24 -24.22 -10.01
N ASN A 114 5.13 -23.69 -11.23
CA ASN A 114 4.41 -24.37 -12.30
C ASN A 114 5.24 -25.53 -12.87
N PRO A 115 4.77 -26.80 -12.80
CA PRO A 115 5.51 -27.95 -13.31
C PRO A 115 5.82 -27.86 -14.82
N GLY A 116 5.10 -27.03 -15.58
CA GLY A 116 5.40 -26.74 -16.98
C GLY A 116 6.67 -25.89 -17.20
N LEU A 117 7.02 -25.02 -16.25
CA LEU A 117 8.26 -24.23 -16.29
C LEU A 117 9.45 -25.08 -15.82
N ALA A 118 9.26 -25.90 -14.78
CA ALA A 118 10.24 -26.88 -14.32
C ALA A 118 10.66 -27.84 -15.45
N ARG A 119 9.73 -28.25 -16.32
CA ARG A 119 10.01 -29.10 -17.49
C ARG A 119 10.81 -28.38 -18.59
N ARG A 120 10.77 -27.06 -18.66
CA ARG A 120 11.58 -26.25 -19.59
C ARG A 120 12.98 -25.96 -19.05
N CYS A 121 13.14 -25.89 -17.72
CA CYS A 121 14.46 -25.74 -17.09
C CYS A 121 15.20 -27.08 -16.91
N ALA A 122 14.47 -28.19 -16.73
CA ALA A 122 15.02 -29.55 -16.67
C ALA A 122 15.24 -30.19 -18.06
N GLY A 123 15.18 -29.39 -19.12
CA GLY A 123 15.32 -29.82 -20.51
C GLY A 123 16.58 -29.27 -21.16
N ARG A 124 17.75 -29.54 -20.56
CA ARG A 124 19.05 -29.75 -21.22
C ARG A 124 19.89 -30.68 -20.37
#